data_AF-A0A1N7LJR2-F1
#
_entry.id   AF-A0A1N7LJR2-F1
#
_cell.length_a   1.000
_cell.length_b   1.000
_cell.length_c   1.000
_cell.angle_alpha   90.00
_cell.angle_beta   90.00
_cell.angle_gamma   90.00
#
_symmetry.space_group_name_H-M   'P 1'
#
loop_
_entity.id
_entity.type
_entity.pdbx_description
1 polymer ?
#
loop_
_entity_poly.entity_id
_entity_poly.type
_entity_poly.pdbx_seq_one_letter_code
_entity_poly.pdbx_strand_id
1 'polypeptide(L)'
;MKIYDRQSHKTSIFIFGLQIILGVFGLVNDITNLFSYVLIFLSLIGILAALYFKKFPYIEIADGEIIKQALFKNKSVKIADIKSFEKIENKLIIKTENKQIKISRDIVDVLEIRKFEEYIKNKINQ
;
A
#
# COMPACT_ATOMS: atom_id res chain seq x y z
N MET A 1 0.33 -16.07 -4.56
CA MET A 1 -0.98 -15.38 -4.38
C MET A 1 -0.73 -13.88 -4.37
N LYS A 2 -1.57 -13.06 -5.03
CA LYS A 2 -1.41 -11.59 -5.04
C LYS A 2 -2.72 -10.95 -4.58
N ILE A 3 -2.61 -9.94 -3.74
CA ILE A 3 -3.73 -9.18 -3.16
C ILE A 3 -3.45 -7.72 -3.46
N TYR A 4 -4.39 -7.06 -4.11
CA TYR A 4 -4.26 -5.66 -4.47
C TYR A 4 -4.98 -4.77 -3.46
N ASP A 5 -4.55 -3.53 -3.39
CA ASP A 5 -5.29 -2.54 -2.64
C ASP A 5 -6.62 -2.23 -3.37
N ARG A 6 -7.66 -1.89 -2.60
CA ARG A 6 -9.00 -1.57 -3.09
C ARG A 6 -9.14 -0.07 -3.45
N GLN A 7 -8.17 0.77 -3.10
CA GLN A 7 -8.26 2.21 -3.32
C GLN A 7 -8.44 2.55 -4.80
N SER A 8 -9.31 3.52 -5.05
CA SER A 8 -9.47 4.11 -6.38
C SER A 8 -8.27 5.01 -6.70
N HIS A 9 -7.19 4.42 -7.21
CA HIS A 9 -6.03 5.19 -7.68
C HIS A 9 -6.39 6.22 -8.77
N LYS A 10 -7.50 6.00 -9.50
CA LYS A 10 -8.03 6.95 -10.48
C LYS A 10 -8.45 8.28 -9.84
N THR A 11 -9.12 8.22 -8.68
CA THR A 11 -9.55 9.41 -7.93
C THR A 11 -8.34 10.17 -7.41
N SER A 12 -7.34 9.47 -6.88
CA SER A 12 -6.08 10.09 -6.42
C SER A 12 -5.34 10.78 -7.57
N ILE A 13 -5.18 10.11 -8.71
CA ILE A 13 -4.53 10.69 -9.90
C ILE A 13 -5.30 11.93 -10.38
N PHE A 14 -6.62 11.90 -10.39
CA PHE A 14 -7.44 13.05 -10.77
C PHE A 14 -7.23 14.25 -9.82
N ILE A 15 -7.29 14.03 -8.50
CA ILE A 15 -7.09 15.09 -7.49
C ILE A 15 -5.69 15.69 -7.61
N PHE A 16 -4.65 14.86 -7.70
CA PHE A 16 -3.28 15.35 -7.84
C PHE A 16 -3.05 16.05 -9.19
N GLY A 17 -3.67 15.55 -10.27
CA GLY A 17 -3.65 16.23 -11.57
C GLY A 17 -4.26 17.63 -11.50
N LEU A 18 -5.40 17.78 -10.82
CA LEU A 18 -6.03 19.09 -10.60
C LEU A 18 -5.14 20.03 -9.78
N GLN A 19 -4.49 19.53 -8.74
CA GLN A 19 -3.56 20.33 -7.92
C GLN A 19 -2.34 20.81 -8.72
N ILE A 20 -1.81 20.00 -9.64
CA ILE A 20 -0.74 20.45 -10.56
C ILE A 20 -1.23 21.62 -11.41
N ILE A 21 -2.45 21.55 -11.97
CA ILE A 21 -3.01 22.63 -12.77
C ILE A 21 -3.13 23.92 -11.95
N LEU A 22 -3.61 23.83 -10.71
CA LEU A 22 -3.74 24.99 -9.81
C LEU A 22 -2.36 25.56 -9.43
N GLY A 23 -1.38 24.70 -9.17
CA GLY A 23 -0.01 25.15 -8.90
C GLY A 23 0.62 25.84 -10.09
N VAL A 24 0.45 25.30 -11.30
CA VAL A 24 0.94 25.94 -12.54
C VAL A 24 0.25 27.29 -12.75
N PHE A 25 -1.06 27.37 -12.55
CA PHE A 25 -1.78 28.64 -12.60
C PHE A 25 -1.24 29.65 -11.58
N GLY A 26 -0.91 29.20 -10.37
CA GLY A 26 -0.28 30.05 -9.35
C GLY A 26 1.09 30.59 -9.79
N LEU A 27 1.93 29.78 -10.45
CA LEU A 27 3.24 30.21 -10.95
C LEU A 27 3.15 31.15 -12.15
N VAL A 28 2.13 31.00 -13.00
CA VAL A 28 1.88 31.91 -14.13
C VAL A 28 1.53 33.32 -13.62
N ASN A 29 0.82 33.42 -12.49
CA ASN A 29 0.46 34.71 -11.89
C ASN A 29 1.59 35.30 -11.04
N ASP A 30 2.36 34.46 -10.34
CA ASP A 30 3.51 34.87 -9.53
C ASP A 30 4.56 33.75 -9.51
N ILE A 31 5.66 33.96 -10.23
CA ILE A 31 6.74 32.97 -10.32
C ILE A 31 7.53 32.82 -9.03
N THR A 32 7.40 33.75 -8.08
CA THR A 32 8.05 33.66 -6.76
C THR A 32 7.20 32.91 -5.74
N ASN A 33 6.01 32.46 -6.13
CA ASN A 33 5.08 31.76 -5.26
C ASN A 33 5.58 30.35 -4.90
N LEU A 34 6.29 30.27 -3.78
CA LEU A 34 6.84 29.03 -3.23
C LEU A 34 5.76 27.98 -2.93
N PHE A 35 4.55 28.39 -2.54
CA PHE A 35 3.44 27.47 -2.29
C PHE A 35 3.07 26.70 -3.56
N SER A 36 3.06 27.36 -4.71
CA SER A 36 2.77 26.72 -6.00
C SER A 36 3.81 25.66 -6.37
N TYR A 37 5.10 25.91 -6.12
CA TYR A 37 6.15 24.91 -6.33
C TYR A 37 5.98 23.69 -5.42
N VAL A 38 5.72 23.91 -4.12
CA VAL A 38 5.48 22.83 -3.15
C VAL A 38 4.25 22.02 -3.54
N LEU A 39 3.18 22.69 -3.96
CA LEU A 39 1.95 22.03 -4.40
C LEU A 39 2.21 21.11 -5.60
N ILE A 40 2.85 21.62 -6.66
CA ILE A 40 3.20 20.83 -7.85
C ILE A 40 4.06 19.62 -7.46
N PHE A 41 5.09 19.84 -6.63
CA PHE A 41 6.00 18.79 -6.20
C PHE A 41 5.29 17.67 -5.42
N LEU A 42 4.44 18.02 -4.45
CA LEU A 42 3.67 17.05 -3.68
C LEU A 42 2.68 16.29 -4.56
N SER A 43 2.02 16.96 -5.49
CA SER A 43 1.10 16.30 -6.42
C SER A 43 1.82 15.33 -7.36
N LEU A 44 3.02 15.66 -7.82
CA LEU A 44 3.87 14.73 -8.60
C LEU A 44 4.20 13.47 -7.79
N ILE A 45 4.62 13.62 -6.53
CA ILE A 45 4.86 12.48 -5.63
C ILE A 45 3.59 11.64 -5.46
N GLY A 46 2.44 12.30 -5.28
CA GLY A 46 1.15 11.64 -5.15
C GLY A 46 0.77 10.79 -6.36
N ILE A 47 0.98 11.31 -7.57
CA ILE A 47 0.75 10.58 -8.82
C ILE A 47 1.70 9.38 -8.93
N LEU A 48 2.99 9.58 -8.68
CA LEU A 48 3.97 8.48 -8.73
C LEU A 48 3.63 7.38 -7.73
N ALA A 49 3.21 7.74 -6.52
CA ALA A 49 2.75 6.77 -5.52
C ALA A 49 1.50 6.01 -5.98
N ALA A 50 0.50 6.70 -6.54
CA ALA A 50 -0.70 6.06 -7.06
C ALA A 50 -0.40 5.10 -8.22
N LEU A 51 0.53 5.46 -9.12
CA LEU A 51 0.98 4.58 -10.19
C LEU A 51 1.75 3.37 -9.67
N TYR A 52 2.57 3.54 -8.63
CA TYR A 52 3.27 2.45 -7.97
C TYR A 52 2.28 1.45 -7.36
N PHE A 53 1.35 1.91 -6.53
CA PHE A 53 0.36 1.02 -5.88
C PHE A 53 -0.60 0.36 -6.87
N LYS A 54 -0.90 1.01 -8.00
CA LYS A 54 -1.65 0.38 -9.09
C LYS A 54 -0.88 -0.80 -9.73
N LYS A 55 0.45 -0.73 -9.80
CA LYS A 55 1.28 -1.73 -10.48
C LYS A 55 1.69 -2.88 -9.55
N PHE A 56 1.95 -2.59 -8.28
CA PHE A 56 2.48 -3.56 -7.32
C PHE A 56 1.39 -4.02 -6.34
N PRO A 57 1.24 -5.34 -6.12
CA PRO A 57 0.24 -5.86 -5.19
C PRO A 57 0.54 -5.42 -3.76
N TYR A 58 -0.48 -5.14 -2.96
CA TYR A 58 -0.29 -4.77 -1.56
C TYR A 58 0.32 -5.90 -0.73
N ILE A 59 -0.11 -7.15 -1.00
CA ILE A 59 0.48 -8.36 -0.44
C ILE A 59 0.74 -9.36 -1.57
N GLU A 60 1.92 -9.95 -1.55
CA GLU A 60 2.33 -11.00 -2.46
C GLU A 60 2.86 -12.18 -1.66
N ILE A 61 2.35 -13.38 -1.96
CA ILE A 61 2.90 -14.63 -1.49
C ILE A 61 3.66 -15.26 -2.65
N ALA A 62 4.98 -15.35 -2.51
CA ALA A 62 5.91 -15.94 -3.47
C ALA A 62 6.97 -16.75 -2.70
N ASP A 63 7.34 -17.92 -3.22
CA ASP A 63 8.44 -18.75 -2.69
C ASP A 63 8.36 -19.06 -1.17
N GLY A 64 7.14 -19.21 -0.64
CA GLY A 64 6.92 -19.46 0.79
C GLY A 64 7.13 -18.22 1.68
N GLU A 65 7.27 -17.04 1.09
CA GLU A 65 7.34 -15.75 1.79
C GLU A 65 6.06 -14.93 1.59
N ILE A 66 5.68 -14.20 2.63
CA ILE A 66 4.67 -13.15 2.59
C ILE A 66 5.41 -11.82 2.47
N ILE A 67 5.22 -11.16 1.34
CA ILE A 67 5.82 -9.88 1.00
C ILE A 67 4.73 -8.81 1.05
N LYS A 68 4.87 -7.87 1.98
CA LYS A 68 4.10 -6.63 1.98
C LYS A 68 4.88 -5.58 1.20
N GLN A 69 4.35 -5.21 0.03
CA GLN A 69 4.94 -4.15 -0.77
C GLN A 69 4.71 -2.79 -0.09
N ALA A 70 5.71 -1.93 -0.14
CA ALA A 70 5.61 -0.54 0.32
C ALA A 70 6.41 0.36 -0.62
N LEU A 71 6.19 1.68 -0.54
CA LEU A 71 6.88 2.65 -1.40
C LEU A 71 8.40 2.67 -1.21
N PHE A 72 8.87 2.51 0.04
CA PHE A 72 10.29 2.67 0.37
C PHE A 72 10.99 1.35 0.66
N LYS A 73 10.37 0.49 1.47
CA LYS A 73 10.97 -0.78 1.89
C LYS A 73 9.92 -1.85 2.07
N ASN A 74 10.05 -2.89 1.27
CA ASN A 74 9.21 -4.08 1.37
C ASN A 74 9.50 -4.81 2.68
N LYS A 75 8.45 -5.37 3.27
CA LYS A 75 8.57 -6.22 4.45
C LYS A 75 8.26 -7.65 4.04
N SER A 76 9.22 -8.56 4.18
CA SER A 76 9.01 -9.98 3.95
C SER A 76 9.19 -10.81 5.22
N VAL A 77 8.38 -11.86 5.31
CA VAL A 77 8.36 -12.88 6.36
C VAL A 77 8.18 -14.25 5.71
N LYS A 78 9.00 -15.23 6.06
CA LYS A 78 8.78 -16.62 5.66
C LYS A 78 7.59 -17.20 6.41
N ILE A 79 6.76 -17.97 5.71
CA ILE A 79 5.58 -18.61 6.31
C ILE A 79 5.99 -19.60 7.41
N ALA A 80 7.11 -20.30 7.22
CA ALA A 80 7.66 -21.24 8.20
C ALA A 80 8.09 -20.55 9.52
N ASP A 81 8.40 -19.26 9.51
CA ASP A 81 8.89 -18.52 10.68
C ASP A 81 7.75 -17.84 11.47
N ILE A 82 6.49 -18.02 11.04
CA ILE A 82 5.33 -17.38 11.67
C ILE A 82 5.07 -18.02 13.03
N LYS A 83 5.24 -17.24 14.10
CA LYS A 83 4.93 -17.66 15.47
C LYS A 83 3.49 -17.34 15.86
N SER A 84 2.96 -16.22 15.39
CA SER A 84 1.56 -15.86 15.66
C SER A 84 0.88 -15.16 14.49
N PHE A 85 -0.41 -15.44 14.37
CA PHE A 85 -1.31 -14.84 13.41
C PHE A 85 -2.54 -14.32 14.15
N GLU A 86 -2.59 -13.00 14.35
CA GLU A 86 -3.60 -12.34 15.17
C GLU A 86 -4.50 -11.44 14.32
N LYS A 87 -5.80 -11.48 14.60
CA LYS A 87 -6.79 -10.60 13.99
C LYS A 87 -7.27 -9.62 15.04
N ILE A 88 -7.02 -8.34 14.82
CA ILE A 88 -7.39 -7.24 15.72
C ILE A 88 -8.22 -6.25 14.91
N GLU A 89 -9.54 -6.25 15.12
CA GLU A 89 -10.51 -5.36 14.46
C GLU A 89 -10.27 -5.26 12.93
N ASN A 90 -9.65 -4.15 12.50
CA ASN A 90 -9.36 -3.82 11.10
C ASN A 90 -7.94 -4.18 10.66
N LYS A 91 -7.20 -4.91 11.47
CA LYS A 91 -5.81 -5.28 11.20
C LYS A 91 -5.61 -6.77 11.38
N LEU A 92 -4.78 -7.29 10.51
CA LEU A 92 -4.24 -8.63 10.59
C LEU A 92 -2.74 -8.51 10.84
N ILE A 93 -2.27 -9.19 11.87
CA ILE A 93 -0.92 -9.08 12.37
C ILE A 93 -0.24 -10.44 12.28
N ILE A 94 0.83 -10.49 11.51
CA ILE A 94 1.69 -11.65 11.36
C ILE A 94 2.97 -11.35 12.13
N LYS A 95 3.26 -12.15 13.16
CA LYS A 95 4.47 -12.03 13.98
C LYS A 95 5.37 -13.24 13.76
N THR A 96 6.64 -12.93 13.61
CA THR A 96 7.76 -13.87 13.73
C THR A 96 8.54 -13.51 14.99
N GLU A 97 9.63 -14.20 15.25
CA GLU A 97 10.55 -13.87 16.34
C GLU A 97 11.08 -12.44 16.28
N ASN A 98 11.45 -11.96 15.08
CA ASN A 98 12.18 -10.71 14.90
C ASN A 98 11.44 -9.67 14.04
N LYS A 99 10.33 -10.05 13.40
CA LYS A 99 9.60 -9.21 12.44
C LYS A 99 8.10 -9.26 12.67
N GLN A 100 7.45 -8.15 12.37
CA GLN A 100 5.99 -8.03 12.37
C GLN A 100 5.51 -7.39 11.05
N ILE A 101 4.54 -8.04 10.41
CA ILE A 101 3.80 -7.49 9.28
C ILE A 101 2.38 -7.16 9.77
N LYS A 102 1.97 -5.90 9.57
CA LYS A 102 0.60 -5.44 9.83
C LYS A 102 -0.11 -5.21 8.51
N ILE A 103 -1.26 -5.81 8.34
CA ILE A 103 -2.10 -5.74 7.15
C ILE A 103 -3.40 -5.05 7.54
N SER A 104 -3.64 -3.84 7.02
CA SER A 104 -4.96 -3.20 7.14
C SER A 104 -5.98 -3.91 6.26
N ARG A 105 -7.13 -4.27 6.84
CA ARG A 105 -8.27 -4.91 6.17
C ARG A 105 -9.13 -3.90 5.42
N ASP A 106 -9.07 -2.62 5.80
CA ASP A 106 -9.87 -1.54 5.20
C ASP A 106 -9.48 -1.19 3.76
N ILE A 107 -8.22 -1.46 3.40
CA ILE A 107 -7.66 -1.11 2.09
C ILE A 107 -7.59 -2.32 1.16
N VAL A 108 -8.18 -3.45 1.53
CA VAL A 108 -8.14 -4.72 0.79
C VAL A 108 -9.57 -5.25 0.64
N ASP A 109 -9.84 -6.01 -0.42
CA ASP A 109 -11.13 -6.68 -0.57
C ASP A 109 -11.36 -7.74 0.53
N VAL A 110 -12.59 -7.78 1.07
CA VAL A 110 -12.97 -8.66 2.17
C VAL A 110 -12.86 -10.15 1.79
N LEU A 111 -13.13 -10.49 0.53
CA LEU A 111 -13.01 -11.86 0.04
C LEU A 111 -11.54 -12.25 -0.15
N GLU A 112 -10.70 -11.34 -0.66
CA GLU A 112 -9.27 -11.60 -0.83
C GLU A 112 -8.56 -11.79 0.51
N ILE A 113 -8.87 -10.95 1.51
CA ILE A 113 -8.28 -11.09 2.85
C ILE A 113 -8.77 -12.36 3.55
N ARG A 114 -10.02 -12.78 3.33
CA ARG A 114 -10.53 -14.04 3.88
C ARG A 114 -9.81 -15.26 3.27
N LYS A 115 -9.63 -15.28 1.95
CA LYS A 115 -8.85 -16.33 1.26
C LYS A 115 -7.41 -16.38 1.78
N PHE A 116 -6.81 -15.22 2.03
CA PHE A 116 -5.48 -15.12 2.62
C PHE A 116 -5.43 -15.67 4.04
N GLU A 117 -6.40 -15.33 4.88
CA GLU A 117 -6.54 -15.85 6.25
C GLU A 117 -6.64 -17.38 6.26
N GLU A 118 -7.48 -17.95 5.41
CA GLU A 118 -7.65 -19.40 5.29
C GLU A 118 -6.36 -20.09 4.80
N TYR A 119 -5.69 -19.50 3.80
CA TYR A 119 -4.42 -20.01 3.29
C TYR A 119 -3.32 -20.07 4.36
N ILE A 120 -3.14 -18.98 5.13
CA ILE A 120 -2.10 -18.92 6.16
C ILE A 120 -2.39 -19.88 7.32
N LYS A 121 -3.64 -19.96 7.78
CA LYS A 121 -4.03 -20.91 8.84
C LYS A 121 -3.75 -22.36 8.46
N ASN A 122 -4.07 -22.75 7.22
CA ASN A 122 -3.79 -24.09 6.74
C ASN A 122 -2.29 -24.40 6.68
N LYS A 123 -1.43 -23.38 6.47
CA LYS A 123 0.02 -23.57 6.40
C LYS A 123 0.73 -23.58 7.74
N ILE A 124 0.16 -22.94 8.77
CA ILE A 124 0.72 -22.95 10.13
C ILE A 124 0.33 -24.23 10.89
N ASN A 125 -0.82 -24.83 10.58
CA ASN A 125 -1.32 -26.06 11.21
C ASN A 125 -0.79 -27.36 10.57
N GLN A 126 0.10 -27.26 9.56
CA GLN A 126 0.81 -28.38 8.92
C GLN A 126 2.20 -28.51 9.51
#